data_AF-A0A060CR43-F1
#
_entry.id   AF-A0A060CR43-F1
#
_cell.length_a   1.000
_cell.length_b   1.000
_cell.length_c   1.000
_cell.angle_alpha   90.00
_cell.angle_beta   90.00
_cell.angle_gamma   90.00
#
_symmetry.space_group_name_H-M   'P 1'
#
loop_
_entity.id
_entity.type
_entity.pdbx_description
1 polymer ?
#
loop_
_entity_poly.entity_id
_entity_poly.type
_entity_poly.pdbx_seq_one_letter_code
_entity_poly.pdbx_strand_id
1 'polypeptide(L)'
;MDLRLSLLKGLVPLADDAEFVRKFADVKQANKDAFAVFAKSHYGIDLDPSTMFNTMVKRLHEYKRQSLKILALISTYADIKSGKVNVDDVLPRTVMFGAKS
;
A
#
# COMPACT_ATOMS: atom_id res chain seq x y z
N MET A 1 2.57 -29.96 5.66
CA MET A 1 3.54 -29.40 4.71
C MET A 1 4.43 -28.46 5.50
N ASP A 2 5.65 -28.88 5.82
CA ASP A 2 6.57 -28.08 6.64
C ASP A 2 7.15 -26.95 5.77
N LEU A 3 6.74 -25.72 6.06
CA LEU A 3 7.18 -24.53 5.33
C LEU A 3 8.56 -24.11 5.87
N ARG A 4 9.61 -24.43 5.12
CA ARG A 4 11.01 -24.04 5.43
C ARG A 4 11.26 -22.55 5.14
N LEU A 5 10.61 -21.67 5.91
CA LEU A 5 10.71 -20.22 5.79
C LEU A 5 12.14 -19.69 6.02
N SER A 6 12.99 -20.45 6.71
CA SER A 6 14.39 -20.12 6.92
C SER A 6 15.17 -19.93 5.60
N LEU A 7 14.74 -20.59 4.51
CA LEU A 7 15.36 -20.46 3.19
C LEU A 7 15.22 -19.06 2.58
N LEU A 8 14.25 -18.26 3.01
CA LEU A 8 14.05 -16.88 2.52
C LEU A 8 15.24 -15.97 2.82
N LYS A 9 16.08 -16.30 3.81
CA LYS A 9 17.32 -15.55 4.07
C LYS A 9 18.26 -15.54 2.86
N GLY A 10 18.21 -16.57 2.00
CA GLY A 10 18.98 -16.64 0.76
C GLY A 10 18.57 -15.59 -0.28
N LEU A 11 17.44 -14.91 -0.12
CA LEU A 11 17.00 -13.83 -1.03
C LEU A 11 17.68 -12.49 -0.74
N VAL A 12 18.31 -12.32 0.43
CA VAL A 12 18.93 -11.04 0.82
C VAL A 12 19.96 -10.53 -0.20
N PRO A 13 20.90 -11.36 -0.70
CA PRO A 13 21.88 -10.89 -1.70
C PRO A 13 21.26 -10.53 -3.05
N LEU A 14 20.05 -11.01 -3.35
CA LEU A 14 19.35 -10.72 -4.61
C LEU A 14 18.70 -9.33 -4.63
N ALA A 15 18.74 -8.60 -3.50
CA ALA A 15 18.29 -7.21 -3.46
C ALA A 15 19.15 -6.29 -4.35
N ASP A 16 20.41 -6.67 -4.63
CA ASP A 16 21.33 -5.94 -5.50
C ASP A 16 21.32 -6.47 -6.96
N ASP A 17 20.56 -7.54 -7.24
CA ASP A 17 20.35 -8.07 -8.59
C ASP A 17 19.20 -7.32 -9.27
N ALA A 18 19.53 -6.50 -10.28
CA ALA A 18 18.56 -5.68 -10.99
C ALA A 18 17.46 -6.50 -11.70
N GLU A 19 17.77 -7.70 -12.20
CA GLU A 19 16.77 -8.55 -12.86
C GLU A 19 15.80 -9.13 -11.82
N PHE A 20 16.32 -9.54 -10.67
CA PHE A 20 15.50 -10.02 -9.56
C PHE A 20 14.57 -8.93 -9.03
N VAL A 21 15.10 -7.73 -8.77
CA VAL A 21 14.31 -6.57 -8.29
C VAL A 21 13.21 -6.22 -9.28
N ARG A 22 13.52 -6.22 -10.59
CA ARG A 22 12.52 -5.97 -11.64
C ARG A 22 11.41 -7.00 -11.61
N LYS A 23 11.73 -8.30 -11.59
CA LYS A 23 10.73 -9.38 -11.49
C LYS A 23 9.89 -9.29 -10.21
N PHE A 24 10.51 -8.92 -9.09
CA PHE A 24 9.80 -8.73 -7.83
C PHE A 24 8.81 -7.56 -7.91
N ALA A 25 9.20 -6.45 -8.54
CA ALA A 25 8.33 -5.32 -8.80
C ALA A 25 7.17 -5.69 -9.75
N ASP A 26 7.43 -6.45 -10.81
CA ASP A 26 6.40 -6.95 -11.75
C ASP A 26 5.34 -7.79 -11.01
N VAL A 27 5.77 -8.69 -10.11
CA VAL A 27 4.86 -9.47 -9.26
C VAL A 27 4.04 -8.55 -8.34
N LYS A 28 4.64 -7.51 -7.77
CA LYS A 28 3.89 -6.54 -6.96
C LYS A 28 2.84 -5.81 -7.79
N GLN A 29 3.19 -5.39 -9.01
CA GLN A 29 2.27 -4.67 -9.89
C GLN A 29 1.11 -5.56 -10.31
N ALA A 30 1.36 -6.80 -10.76
CA ALA A 30 0.32 -7.75 -11.12
C ALA A 30 -0.67 -8.03 -9.97
N ASN A 31 -0.18 -8.08 -8.72
CA ASN A 31 -1.04 -8.21 -7.54
C ASN A 31 -1.92 -6.97 -7.30
N LYS A 32 -1.40 -5.75 -7.58
CA LYS A 32 -2.18 -4.51 -7.46
C LYS A 32 -3.26 -4.44 -8.53
N ASP A 33 -2.94 -4.84 -9.76
CA ASP A 33 -3.89 -4.89 -10.87
C ASP A 33 -5.02 -5.87 -10.58
N ALA A 34 -4.68 -7.08 -10.12
CA ALA A 34 -5.67 -8.09 -9.72
C ALA A 34 -6.56 -7.60 -8.57
N PHE A 35 -5.98 -6.90 -7.59
CA PHE A 35 -6.76 -6.33 -6.48
C PHE A 35 -7.67 -5.18 -6.94
N ALA A 36 -7.24 -4.33 -7.89
CA ALA A 36 -8.07 -3.28 -8.45
C ALA A 36 -9.30 -3.85 -9.16
N VAL A 37 -9.12 -4.92 -9.96
CA VAL A 37 -10.23 -5.65 -10.60
C VAL A 37 -11.18 -6.23 -9.54
N PHE A 38 -10.64 -6.88 -8.51
CA PHE A 38 -11.43 -7.41 -7.40
C PHE A 38 -12.20 -6.30 -6.66
N ALA A 39 -11.57 -5.17 -6.35
CA ALA A 39 -12.22 -4.06 -5.65
C ALA A 39 -13.36 -3.46 -6.48
N LYS A 40 -13.18 -3.36 -7.80
CA LYS A 40 -14.23 -2.91 -8.70
C LYS A 40 -15.41 -3.87 -8.74
N SER A 41 -15.16 -5.17 -8.87
CA SER A 41 -16.23 -6.16 -8.98
C SER A 41 -16.99 -6.37 -7.65
N HIS A 42 -16.29 -6.38 -6.52
CA HIS A 42 -16.89 -6.65 -5.21
C HIS A 42 -17.44 -5.42 -4.49
N TYR A 43 -16.82 -4.25 -4.68
CA TYR A 43 -17.18 -3.02 -3.96
C TYR A 43 -17.59 -1.87 -4.87
N GLY A 44 -17.47 -2.00 -6.20
CA GLY A 44 -17.77 -0.92 -7.15
C GLY A 44 -16.72 0.20 -7.19
N ILE A 45 -15.59 0.05 -6.49
CA ILE A 45 -14.56 1.08 -6.33
C ILE A 45 -13.49 0.95 -7.42
N ASP A 46 -13.25 2.02 -8.17
CA ASP A 46 -12.10 2.11 -9.08
C ASP A 46 -10.84 2.50 -8.30
N LEU A 47 -9.81 1.67 -8.39
CA LEU A 47 -8.50 1.92 -7.79
C LEU A 47 -7.46 2.07 -8.91
N ASP A 48 -6.60 3.08 -8.79
CA ASP A 48 -5.44 3.24 -9.68
C ASP A 48 -4.26 2.41 -9.15
N PRO A 49 -3.92 1.27 -9.81
CA PRO A 49 -2.86 0.39 -9.35
C PRO A 49 -1.46 0.96 -9.66
N SER A 50 -1.31 2.14 -10.26
CA SER A 50 -0.01 2.81 -10.37
C SER A 50 0.41 3.48 -9.05
N THR A 51 -0.56 3.88 -8.22
CA THR A 51 -0.31 4.56 -6.95
C THR A 51 0.31 3.65 -5.89
N MET A 52 0.91 4.23 -4.84
CA MET A 52 1.33 3.45 -3.68
C MET A 52 0.11 2.99 -2.86
N PHE A 53 -0.13 1.68 -2.78
CA PHE A 53 -1.16 1.11 -1.91
C PHE A 53 -0.70 1.11 -0.45
N ASN A 54 -1.27 2.00 0.35
CA ASN A 54 -0.93 2.20 1.76
C ASN A 54 -2.03 1.66 2.67
N THR A 55 -1.90 0.40 3.09
CA THR A 55 -2.96 -0.31 3.80
C THR A 55 -2.81 -0.24 5.33
N MET A 56 -3.94 -0.28 6.04
CA MET A 56 -4.02 -0.45 7.48
C MET A 56 -5.15 -1.42 7.80
N VAL A 57 -4.83 -2.72 7.78
CA VAL A 57 -5.78 -3.79 8.04
C VAL A 57 -5.52 -4.37 9.44
N LYS A 58 -6.46 -4.16 10.36
CA LYS A 58 -6.38 -4.57 11.77
C LYS A 58 -7.71 -4.25 12.49
N ARG A 59 -7.99 -4.93 13.61
CA ARG A 59 -9.14 -4.64 14.49
C ARG A 59 -9.23 -3.15 14.83
N LEU A 60 -10.44 -2.59 14.79
CA LEU A 60 -10.67 -1.19 15.13
C LEU A 60 -10.51 -1.02 16.63
N HIS A 61 -9.51 -0.27 17.05
CA HIS A 61 -9.27 -0.01 18.46
C HIS A 61 -8.39 1.23 18.62
N GLU A 62 -8.69 2.09 19.59
CA GLU A 62 -7.94 3.30 19.87
C GLU A 62 -6.41 3.10 19.95
N TYR A 63 -5.93 2.05 20.64
CA TYR A 63 -4.49 1.78 20.75
C TYR A 63 -3.83 1.40 19.42
N LYS A 64 -4.61 0.88 18.45
CA LYS A 64 -4.12 0.59 17.09
C LYS A 64 -4.00 1.86 16.23
N ARG A 65 -4.54 2.99 16.70
CA ARG A 65 -4.35 4.35 16.19
C ARG A 65 -4.75 4.52 14.70
N GLN A 66 -5.85 3.89 14.26
CA GLN A 66 -6.45 4.19 12.95
C GLN A 66 -6.78 5.69 12.82
N SER A 67 -7.27 6.30 13.91
CA SER A 67 -7.56 7.74 13.99
C SER A 67 -6.32 8.60 13.74
N LEU A 68 -5.15 8.21 14.26
CA LEU A 68 -3.91 8.94 14.00
C LEU A 68 -3.52 8.90 12.52
N LYS A 69 -3.68 7.74 11.86
CA LYS A 69 -3.38 7.60 10.43
C LYS A 69 -4.28 8.48 9.56
N ILE A 70 -5.58 8.52 9.84
CA ILE A 70 -6.50 9.36 9.06
C ILE A 70 -6.29 10.85 9.33
N LEU A 71 -5.96 11.26 10.56
CA LEU A 71 -5.62 12.65 10.87
C LEU A 71 -4.37 13.12 10.13
N ALA A 72 -3.34 12.27 10.04
CA ALA A 72 -2.16 12.57 9.23
C ALA A 72 -2.50 12.75 7.74
N LEU A 73 -3.36 11.89 7.18
CA LEU A 73 -3.82 12.00 5.80
C LEU A 73 -4.61 13.30 5.56
N ILE A 74 -5.51 13.66 6.47
CA ILE A 74 -6.28 14.92 6.41
C ILE A 74 -5.34 16.12 6.45
N SER A 75 -4.32 16.10 7.31
CA SER A 75 -3.33 17.17 7.41
C SER A 75 -2.56 17.34 6.10
N THR A 76 -2.06 16.25 5.50
CA THR A 76 -1.37 16.32 4.20
C THR A 76 -2.29 16.82 3.10
N TYR A 77 -3.54 16.35 3.08
CA TYR A 77 -4.54 16.82 2.11
C TYR A 77 -4.82 18.33 2.26
N ALA A 78 -4.95 18.84 3.48
CA ALA A 78 -5.14 20.26 3.75
C ALA A 78 -3.93 21.11 3.32
N ASP A 79 -2.72 20.63 3.58
CA ASP A 79 -1.48 21.28 3.14
C ASP A 79 -1.38 21.35 1.60
N ILE A 80 -1.80 20.29 0.89
CA ILE A 80 -1.89 20.31 -0.59
C ILE A 80 -2.95 21.32 -1.05
N LYS A 81 -4.15 21.27 -0.48
CA LYS A 81 -5.27 22.15 -0.87
C LYS A 81 -5.00 23.63 -0.61
N SER A 82 -4.18 23.95 0.39
CA SER A 82 -3.78 25.32 0.72
C SER A 82 -2.59 25.82 -0.10
N GLY A 83 -1.95 24.97 -0.91
CA GLY A 83 -0.74 25.31 -1.67
C GLY A 83 0.54 25.34 -0.84
N LYS A 84 0.48 24.98 0.45
CA LYS A 84 1.65 24.84 1.32
C LYS A 84 2.55 23.68 0.87
N VAL A 85 1.94 22.64 0.30
CA VAL A 85 2.63 21.51 -0.33
C VAL A 85 2.22 21.44 -1.80
N ASN A 86 3.20 21.40 -2.71
CA ASN A 86 2.89 21.14 -4.11
C ASN A 86 2.50 19.67 -4.29
N VAL A 87 1.43 19.41 -5.03
CA VAL A 87 0.93 18.06 -5.30
C VAL A 87 1.96 17.21 -6.05
N ASP A 88 2.77 17.83 -6.91
CA ASP A 88 3.79 17.13 -7.71
C ASP A 88 4.95 16.59 -6.86
N ASP A 89 5.15 17.14 -5.66
CA ASP A 89 6.15 16.67 -4.69
C ASP A 89 5.66 15.49 -3.84
N VAL A 90 4.38 15.11 -3.98
CA VAL A 90 3.75 14.06 -3.17
C VAL A 90 3.54 12.81 -4.01
N LEU A 91 4.18 11.71 -3.61
CA LEU A 91 3.93 10.39 -4.21
C LEU A 91 2.44 10.05 -4.14
N PRO A 92 1.75 9.76 -5.26
CA PRO A 92 0.34 9.36 -5.27
C PRO A 92 0.09 8.10 -4.44
N ARG A 93 -0.95 8.11 -3.62
CA ARG A 93 -1.27 7.00 -2.70
C ARG A 93 -2.75 6.67 -2.72
N THR A 94 -3.06 5.38 -2.78
CA THR A 94 -4.37 4.87 -2.37
C THR A 94 -4.24 4.35 -0.94
N VAL A 95 -4.87 5.04 0.01
CA VAL A 95 -4.87 4.65 1.43
C VAL A 95 -6.09 3.80 1.73
N MET A 96 -5.87 2.59 2.24
CA MET A 96 -6.96 1.63 2.52
C MET A 96 -6.99 1.27 4.00
N PHE A 97 -8.18 1.21 4.58
CA PHE A 97 -8.42 0.72 5.93
C PHE A 97 -9.28 -0.54 5.86
N GLY A 98 -8.93 -1.55 6.67
CA GLY A 98 -9.74 -2.75 6.85
C GLY A 98 -9.85 -3.05 8.33
N ALA A 99 -11.04 -2.87 8.89
CA ALA A 99 -11.25 -3.03 10.33
C ALA A 99 -12.66 -3.53 10.63
N LYS A 100 -12.77 -4.32 11.70
CA LYS A 100 -14.02 -4.61 12.38
C LYS A 100 -13.87 -4.15 13.83
N SER A 101 -14.94 -3.57 14.38
CA SER A 101 -15.04 -3.17 15.78
C SER A 101 -15.17 -4.38 16.69
#